data_AF-A0A947QJX8-F1
#
_entry.id   AF-A0A947QJX8-F1
#
_cell.length_a   1.000
_cell.length_b   1.000
_cell.length_c   1.000
_cell.angle_alpha   90.00
_cell.angle_beta   90.00
_cell.angle_gamma   90.00
#
_symmetry.space_group_name_H-M   'P 1'
#
loop_
_entity.id
_entity.type
_entity.pdbx_description
1 polymer ?
#
loop_
_entity_poly.entity_id
_entity_poly.type
_entity_poly.pdbx_seq_one_letter_code
_entity_poly.pdbx_strand_id
1 'polypeptide(L)'
;MSKDDTPLADGTSLDFNQISVGSYCDIEIVIKNIGKSALTIDTQGIRLTMASGTPDATFSLNKAPAASIATNESSSFKIRFQPSSEGAKAASLRIPTNDYANPSFDLDLKGAGWAVSLTTSAVTNISTTSATGGGNITDDGGVPVTARGICWSTSPNPTVEDNTQLDAGIGTGVFTDYMTGLTAGSLYYVRAYASNGISTGYGTQVSFSTIPATPVAPSVASIGYAAGSGKLAVSWPAVSGSSIFYDLYYNSTNSKPATPNGPTDLTTTSCTLTDLPNYSTQYVWVVAKNVTGSSAASPAGSGMVGIKVLSISLSKPSATFLPGSSESLAYAVSPETATDPGISWITSNATVATVVDSLVTGAGSGSATITARAADGQGAEDTFTATTIAFSTGATGPAGGKLFYDKGSYSDGWRYMEVSPAYITVGSGQFWAISPWTYTSIPGADGVVVGTGQANTDAIIAACGEGGYWARACREYGLGGYADWFLPSKDEVTEMRTRLSGTEFVHGYGVVSSSQYNYDRSWILRSSDSSWNQTWKGYIDSGYVAWPVRRF
;
A
#
# COMPACT_ATOMS: atom_id res chain seq x y z
N MET A 1 -29.76 -67.56 -47.41
CA MET A 1 -29.03 -66.76 -46.39
C MET A 1 -30.05 -66.17 -45.42
N SER A 2 -29.65 -65.49 -44.34
CA SER A 2 -30.59 -64.76 -43.46
C SER A 2 -30.04 -63.43 -42.94
N LYS A 3 -30.94 -62.48 -42.67
CA LYS A 3 -30.68 -61.24 -41.91
C LYS A 3 -31.54 -61.29 -40.65
N ASP A 4 -30.93 -61.16 -39.47
CA ASP A 4 -31.65 -61.22 -38.19
C ASP A 4 -32.60 -62.44 -38.12
N ASP A 5 -32.07 -63.63 -38.47
CA ASP A 5 -32.78 -64.91 -38.60
C ASP A 5 -33.93 -64.98 -39.62
N THR A 6 -34.22 -63.89 -40.33
CA THR A 6 -35.20 -63.86 -41.42
C THR A 6 -34.57 -64.41 -42.71
N PRO A 7 -35.11 -65.47 -43.33
CA PRO A 7 -34.56 -66.02 -44.57
C PRO A 7 -34.60 -65.01 -45.72
N LEU A 8 -33.50 -64.93 -46.47
CA LEU A 8 -33.37 -64.17 -47.71
C LEU A 8 -33.34 -65.15 -48.88
N ALA A 9 -34.25 -64.95 -49.84
CA ALA A 9 -34.26 -65.66 -51.11
C ALA A 9 -33.22 -65.07 -52.08
N ASP A 10 -32.77 -65.86 -53.03
CA ASP A 10 -31.89 -65.41 -54.10
C ASP A 10 -32.55 -64.30 -54.93
N GLY A 11 -31.81 -63.25 -55.27
CA GLY A 11 -32.31 -62.05 -55.96
C GLY A 11 -33.16 -61.10 -55.11
N THR A 12 -33.21 -61.28 -53.78
CA THR A 12 -33.95 -60.36 -52.90
C THR A 12 -33.26 -59.00 -52.81
N SER A 13 -34.06 -57.93 -52.71
CA SER A 13 -33.56 -56.58 -52.45
C SER A 13 -33.35 -56.31 -50.95
N LEU A 14 -32.15 -55.87 -50.59
CA LEU A 14 -31.75 -55.41 -49.27
C LEU A 14 -31.72 -53.87 -49.24
N ASP A 15 -32.60 -53.29 -48.42
CA ASP A 15 -32.69 -51.84 -48.22
C ASP A 15 -31.87 -51.40 -46.99
N PHE A 16 -30.95 -50.46 -47.21
CA PHE A 16 -30.20 -49.77 -46.16
C PHE A 16 -30.92 -48.50 -45.66
N ASN A 17 -32.12 -48.23 -46.17
CA ASN A 17 -32.89 -47.02 -45.92
C ASN A 17 -32.08 -45.77 -46.29
N GLN A 18 -32.30 -44.69 -45.53
CA GLN A 18 -31.67 -43.40 -45.73
C GLN A 18 -30.56 -43.22 -44.72
N ILE A 19 -29.37 -42.92 -45.22
CA ILE A 19 -28.18 -42.69 -44.42
C ILE A 19 -27.64 -41.31 -44.77
N SER A 20 -27.32 -40.50 -43.75
CA SER A 20 -26.66 -39.21 -43.96
C SER A 20 -25.43 -39.35 -44.85
N VAL A 21 -25.27 -38.44 -45.82
CA VAL A 21 -24.07 -38.41 -46.67
C VAL A 21 -22.80 -38.34 -45.81
N GLY A 22 -21.86 -39.26 -46.07
CA GLY A 22 -20.62 -39.43 -45.31
C GLY A 22 -20.70 -40.40 -44.12
N SER A 23 -21.91 -40.70 -43.61
CA SER A 23 -22.16 -41.74 -42.60
C SER A 23 -22.31 -43.12 -43.24
N TYR A 24 -22.36 -44.18 -42.43
CA TYR A 24 -22.51 -45.55 -42.93
C TYR A 24 -23.48 -46.39 -42.11
N CYS A 25 -24.00 -47.45 -42.74
CA CYS A 25 -24.75 -48.53 -42.10
C CYS A 25 -24.20 -49.88 -42.54
N ASP A 26 -23.98 -50.78 -41.59
CA ASP A 26 -23.57 -52.16 -41.87
C ASP A 26 -24.76 -53.10 -41.64
N ILE A 27 -25.03 -53.97 -42.61
CA ILE A 27 -25.95 -55.10 -42.46
C ILE A 27 -25.14 -56.39 -42.45
N GLU A 28 -25.33 -57.20 -41.41
CA GLU A 28 -24.74 -58.54 -41.30
C GLU A 28 -25.68 -59.60 -41.88
N ILE A 29 -25.14 -60.45 -42.73
CA ILE A 29 -25.85 -61.55 -43.37
C ILE A 29 -25.19 -62.87 -42.96
N VAL A 30 -26.02 -63.87 -42.62
CA VAL A 30 -25.57 -65.21 -42.24
C VAL A 30 -25.82 -66.19 -43.39
N ILE A 31 -24.78 -66.94 -43.74
CA ILE A 31 -24.78 -68.06 -44.67
C ILE A 31 -24.73 -69.33 -43.83
N LYS A 32 -25.80 -70.13 -43.87
CA LYS A 32 -25.86 -71.44 -43.22
C LYS A 32 -25.76 -72.54 -44.25
N ASN A 33 -24.84 -73.48 -44.05
CA ASN A 33 -24.75 -74.67 -44.88
C ASN A 33 -25.70 -75.75 -44.35
N ILE A 34 -26.82 -75.95 -45.03
CA ILE A 34 -27.79 -77.03 -44.72
C ILE A 34 -27.56 -78.30 -45.57
N GLY A 35 -26.51 -78.30 -46.40
CA GLY A 35 -26.16 -79.41 -47.27
C GLY A 35 -25.46 -80.57 -46.54
N LYS A 36 -25.10 -81.62 -47.27
CA LYS A 36 -24.44 -82.82 -46.71
C LYS A 36 -22.91 -82.78 -46.85
N SER A 37 -22.35 -81.74 -47.44
CA SER A 37 -20.91 -81.55 -47.68
C SER A 37 -20.53 -80.09 -47.47
N ALA A 38 -19.22 -79.80 -47.38
CA ALA A 38 -18.75 -78.43 -47.20
C ALA A 38 -19.17 -77.51 -48.35
N LEU A 39 -19.83 -76.40 -48.00
CA LEU A 39 -20.16 -75.32 -48.93
C LEU A 39 -18.91 -74.45 -49.11
N THR A 40 -18.37 -74.42 -50.32
CA THR A 40 -17.25 -73.56 -50.70
C THR A 40 -17.80 -72.27 -51.27
N ILE A 41 -17.32 -71.14 -50.75
CA ILE A 41 -17.60 -69.81 -51.27
C ILE A 41 -16.37 -69.35 -52.06
N ASP A 42 -16.54 -69.02 -53.34
CA ASP A 42 -15.47 -68.42 -54.14
C ASP A 42 -15.30 -66.97 -53.73
N THR A 43 -14.48 -66.75 -52.70
CA THR A 43 -14.23 -65.40 -52.14
C THR A 43 -13.52 -64.48 -53.14
N GLN A 44 -12.78 -65.04 -54.10
CA GLN A 44 -12.14 -64.26 -55.19
C GLN A 44 -13.13 -63.95 -56.32
N GLY A 45 -14.23 -64.69 -56.42
CA GLY A 45 -15.33 -64.51 -57.36
C GLY A 45 -16.46 -63.60 -56.86
N ILE A 46 -16.42 -63.14 -55.59
CA ILE A 46 -17.42 -62.19 -55.08
C ILE A 46 -17.34 -60.89 -55.87
N ARG A 47 -18.48 -60.42 -56.40
CA ARG A 47 -18.57 -59.19 -57.18
C ARG A 47 -19.63 -58.27 -56.60
N LEU A 48 -19.27 -57.00 -56.44
CA LEU A 48 -20.18 -55.93 -56.10
C LEU A 48 -20.23 -54.97 -57.29
N THR A 49 -21.39 -54.85 -57.92
CA THR A 49 -21.57 -54.10 -59.15
C THR A 49 -22.50 -52.93 -58.89
N MET A 50 -21.97 -51.71 -58.94
CA MET A 50 -22.79 -50.50 -58.77
C MET A 50 -23.74 -50.33 -59.96
N ALA A 51 -24.98 -49.91 -59.71
CA ALA A 51 -25.96 -49.62 -60.77
C ALA A 51 -25.53 -48.44 -61.67
N SER A 52 -24.65 -47.56 -61.17
CA SER A 52 -24.02 -46.49 -61.94
C SER A 52 -23.04 -46.99 -63.01
N GLY A 53 -22.67 -48.28 -62.98
CA GLY A 53 -21.66 -48.87 -63.85
C GLY A 53 -20.21 -48.46 -63.52
N THR A 54 -20.01 -47.52 -62.59
CA THR A 54 -18.69 -47.08 -62.14
C THR A 54 -18.44 -47.60 -60.74
N PRO A 55 -17.35 -48.32 -60.47
CA PRO A 55 -16.98 -48.71 -59.12
C PRO A 55 -16.83 -47.47 -58.23
N ASP A 56 -17.53 -47.46 -57.10
CA ASP A 56 -17.39 -46.48 -56.05
C ASP A 56 -17.34 -47.18 -54.68
N ALA A 57 -17.18 -46.42 -53.60
CA ALA A 57 -17.19 -46.95 -52.23
C ALA A 57 -18.58 -46.90 -51.57
N THR A 58 -19.64 -46.63 -52.34
CA THR A 58 -21.00 -46.42 -51.82
C THR A 58 -21.53 -47.68 -51.16
N PHE A 59 -21.30 -48.84 -51.77
CA PHE A 59 -21.46 -50.14 -51.13
C PHE A 59 -20.10 -50.83 -51.02
N SER A 60 -19.86 -51.57 -49.95
CA SER A 60 -18.63 -52.34 -49.80
C SER A 60 -18.82 -53.59 -48.93
N LEU A 61 -17.94 -54.57 -49.09
CA LEU A 61 -17.91 -55.75 -48.24
C LEU A 61 -16.96 -55.48 -47.06
N ASN A 62 -17.51 -55.10 -45.91
CA ASN A 62 -16.74 -54.77 -44.71
C ASN A 62 -16.25 -56.02 -43.95
N LYS A 63 -16.90 -57.17 -44.16
CA LYS A 63 -16.45 -58.49 -43.69
C LYS A 63 -16.82 -59.52 -44.74
N ALA A 64 -15.86 -60.31 -45.22
CA ALA A 64 -16.12 -61.40 -46.14
C ALA A 64 -16.59 -62.68 -45.41
N PRO A 65 -17.38 -63.55 -46.07
CA PRO A 65 -17.71 -64.86 -45.51
C PRO A 65 -16.48 -65.79 -45.51
N ALA A 66 -16.54 -66.85 -44.72
CA ALA A 66 -15.55 -67.93 -44.77
C ALA A 66 -15.58 -68.62 -46.14
N ALA A 67 -14.40 -68.93 -46.67
CA ALA A 67 -14.27 -69.60 -47.98
C ALA A 67 -14.79 -71.06 -47.97
N SER A 68 -14.94 -71.66 -46.79
CA SER A 68 -15.52 -72.99 -46.61
C SER A 68 -16.34 -73.04 -45.33
N ILE A 69 -17.56 -73.58 -45.45
CA ILE A 69 -18.52 -73.71 -44.35
C ILE A 69 -18.86 -75.20 -44.23
N ALA A 70 -18.48 -75.81 -43.10
CA ALA A 70 -18.76 -77.22 -42.85
C ALA A 70 -20.27 -77.50 -42.79
N THR A 71 -20.65 -78.77 -42.93
CA THR A 71 -22.05 -79.22 -42.86
C THR A 71 -22.71 -78.75 -41.56
N ASN A 72 -23.89 -78.15 -41.64
CA ASN A 72 -24.67 -77.56 -40.55
C ASN A 72 -24.05 -76.34 -39.83
N GLU A 73 -22.86 -75.90 -40.24
CA GLU A 73 -22.21 -74.70 -39.73
C GLU A 73 -22.68 -73.44 -40.47
N SER A 74 -22.33 -72.28 -39.94
CA SER A 74 -22.63 -70.98 -40.54
C SER A 74 -21.42 -70.07 -40.62
N SER A 75 -21.45 -69.12 -41.55
CA SER A 75 -20.51 -68.01 -41.65
C SER A 75 -21.27 -66.71 -41.85
N SER A 76 -20.73 -65.58 -41.39
CA SER A 76 -21.35 -64.28 -41.60
C SER A 76 -20.44 -63.33 -42.36
N PHE A 77 -21.07 -62.42 -43.11
CA PHE A 77 -20.43 -61.34 -43.84
C PHE A 77 -21.18 -60.03 -43.60
N LYS A 78 -20.50 -58.90 -43.78
CA LYS A 78 -21.07 -57.57 -43.56
C LYS A 78 -20.98 -56.73 -44.82
N ILE A 79 -22.13 -56.23 -45.25
CA ILE A 79 -22.24 -55.26 -46.33
C ILE A 79 -22.39 -53.88 -45.70
N ARG A 80 -21.57 -52.93 -46.13
CA ARG A 80 -21.64 -51.51 -45.74
C ARG A 80 -22.29 -50.70 -46.84
N PHE A 81 -23.19 -49.78 -46.46
CA PHE A 81 -23.65 -48.67 -47.28
C PHE A 81 -23.11 -47.36 -46.70
N GLN A 82 -22.36 -46.59 -47.49
CA GLN A 82 -21.77 -45.30 -47.13
C GLN A 82 -21.93 -44.30 -48.29
N PRO A 83 -23.06 -43.59 -48.38
CA PRO A 83 -23.32 -42.67 -49.49
C PRO A 83 -22.40 -41.43 -49.43
N SER A 84 -21.77 -41.10 -50.56
CA SER A 84 -20.93 -39.89 -50.73
C SER A 84 -21.67 -38.68 -51.32
N SER A 85 -22.92 -38.88 -51.74
CA SER A 85 -23.79 -37.88 -52.35
C SER A 85 -25.24 -38.23 -52.05
N GLU A 86 -26.13 -37.24 -52.12
CA GLU A 86 -27.56 -37.42 -51.91
C GLU A 86 -28.22 -38.30 -52.98
N GLY A 87 -29.44 -38.73 -52.70
CA GLY A 87 -30.30 -39.48 -53.61
C GLY A 87 -30.10 -40.99 -53.57
N ALA A 88 -30.94 -41.69 -54.32
CA ALA A 88 -30.97 -43.16 -54.38
C ALA A 88 -29.65 -43.74 -54.94
N LYS A 89 -29.20 -44.82 -54.33
CA LYS A 89 -28.03 -45.62 -54.69
C LYS A 89 -28.45 -47.08 -54.77
N ALA A 90 -27.91 -47.80 -55.75
CA ALA A 90 -28.18 -49.21 -55.92
C ALA A 90 -26.93 -49.96 -56.40
N ALA A 91 -26.84 -51.24 -56.06
CA ALA A 91 -25.80 -52.16 -56.49
C ALA A 91 -26.33 -53.59 -56.51
N SER A 92 -25.60 -54.53 -57.12
CA SER A 92 -25.85 -55.96 -56.96
C SER A 92 -24.62 -56.66 -56.38
N LEU A 93 -24.83 -57.53 -55.40
CA LEU A 93 -23.81 -58.37 -54.80
C LEU A 93 -24.01 -59.81 -55.26
N ARG A 94 -22.99 -60.40 -55.87
CA ARG A 94 -22.96 -61.79 -56.32
C ARG A 94 -21.96 -62.59 -55.52
N ILE A 95 -22.40 -63.68 -54.89
CA ILE A 95 -21.58 -64.61 -54.10
C ILE A 95 -21.61 -65.99 -54.76
N PRO A 96 -20.55 -66.38 -55.51
CA PRO A 96 -20.50 -67.70 -56.13
C PRO A 96 -20.23 -68.81 -55.11
N THR A 97 -20.88 -69.97 -55.30
CA THR A 97 -20.74 -71.12 -54.42
C THR A 97 -20.58 -72.42 -55.22
N ASN A 98 -20.17 -73.50 -54.55
CA ASN A 98 -20.16 -74.84 -55.14
C ASN A 98 -21.48 -75.61 -54.94
N ASP A 99 -22.55 -74.96 -54.43
CA ASP A 99 -23.88 -75.55 -54.42
C ASP A 99 -24.41 -75.63 -55.86
N TYR A 100 -24.54 -76.84 -56.39
CA TYR A 100 -24.99 -77.05 -57.76
C TYR A 100 -26.41 -76.51 -58.01
N ALA A 101 -27.28 -76.54 -57.00
CA ALA A 101 -28.63 -76.01 -57.12
C ALA A 101 -28.65 -74.48 -57.11
N ASN A 102 -27.68 -73.87 -56.41
CA ASN A 102 -27.56 -72.42 -56.23
C ASN A 102 -26.09 -71.98 -56.47
N PRO A 103 -25.63 -72.00 -57.73
CA PRO A 103 -24.22 -71.76 -58.05
C PRO A 103 -23.76 -70.33 -57.73
N SER A 104 -24.71 -69.42 -57.52
CA SER A 104 -24.48 -68.14 -56.87
C SER A 104 -25.67 -67.77 -55.99
N PHE A 105 -25.42 -66.84 -55.08
CA PHE A 105 -26.47 -66.11 -54.38
C PHE A 105 -26.28 -64.62 -54.65
N ASP A 106 -27.31 -64.00 -55.18
CA ASP A 106 -27.35 -62.63 -55.63
C ASP A 106 -28.26 -61.80 -54.71
N LEU A 107 -27.82 -60.60 -54.36
CA LEU A 107 -28.59 -59.61 -53.60
C LEU A 107 -28.60 -58.29 -54.34
N ASP A 108 -29.79 -57.74 -54.55
CA ASP A 108 -29.94 -56.35 -54.97
C ASP A 108 -29.80 -55.45 -53.74
N LEU A 109 -28.91 -54.48 -53.77
CA LEU A 109 -28.68 -53.54 -52.69
C LEU A 109 -29.28 -52.20 -53.09
N LYS A 110 -30.01 -51.58 -52.17
CA LYS A 110 -30.51 -50.20 -52.32
C LYS A 110 -30.38 -49.42 -51.03
N GLY A 111 -30.23 -48.12 -51.16
CA GLY A 111 -30.22 -47.16 -50.06
C GLY A 111 -30.23 -45.76 -50.64
N ALA A 112 -30.39 -44.73 -49.82
CA ALA A 112 -30.30 -43.35 -50.28
C ALA A 112 -29.37 -42.53 -49.38
N GLY A 113 -28.55 -41.70 -50.01
CA GLY A 113 -27.84 -40.63 -49.31
C GLY A 113 -28.83 -39.52 -48.97
N TRP A 114 -28.87 -39.12 -47.71
CA TRP A 114 -29.67 -37.99 -47.26
C TRP A 114 -28.75 -36.81 -46.89
N ALA A 115 -28.97 -35.66 -47.52
CA ALA A 115 -28.24 -34.44 -47.22
C ALA A 115 -29.22 -33.26 -47.20
N VAL A 116 -29.54 -32.78 -46.01
CA VAL A 116 -30.37 -31.58 -45.83
C VAL A 116 -29.51 -30.32 -46.02
N SER A 117 -30.01 -29.34 -46.77
CA SER A 117 -29.40 -28.01 -46.83
C SER A 117 -30.01 -27.12 -45.76
N LEU A 118 -29.24 -26.81 -44.72
CA LEU A 118 -29.71 -26.02 -43.60
C LEU A 118 -28.65 -25.04 -43.09
N THR A 119 -29.11 -23.87 -42.63
CA THR A 119 -28.28 -22.83 -42.01
C THR A 119 -28.72 -22.55 -40.59
N THR A 120 -27.77 -22.18 -39.73
CA THR A 120 -28.06 -21.71 -38.37
C THR A 120 -28.10 -20.19 -38.35
N SER A 121 -29.20 -19.63 -37.84
CA SER A 121 -29.35 -18.19 -37.69
C SER A 121 -28.51 -17.67 -36.52
N ALA A 122 -28.14 -16.39 -36.57
CA ALA A 122 -27.49 -15.73 -35.44
C ALA A 122 -28.40 -15.71 -34.20
N VAL A 123 -27.80 -15.85 -33.01
CA VAL A 123 -28.53 -15.85 -31.75
C VAL A 123 -28.89 -14.40 -31.35
N THR A 124 -30.12 -14.20 -30.89
CA THR A 124 -30.68 -12.90 -30.50
C THR A 124 -31.42 -12.99 -29.16
N ASN A 125 -31.95 -11.87 -28.64
CA ASN A 125 -32.69 -11.79 -27.38
C ASN A 125 -31.98 -12.48 -26.21
N ILE A 126 -30.66 -12.30 -26.13
CA ILE A 126 -29.81 -12.96 -25.14
C ILE A 126 -30.09 -12.35 -23.77
N SER A 127 -30.46 -13.19 -22.81
CA SER A 127 -30.65 -12.84 -21.41
C SER A 127 -29.63 -13.56 -20.53
N THR A 128 -29.82 -13.52 -19.21
CA THR A 128 -28.99 -14.26 -18.25
C THR A 128 -29.24 -15.77 -18.29
N THR A 129 -30.42 -16.22 -18.70
CA THR A 129 -30.82 -17.64 -18.65
C THR A 129 -31.53 -18.14 -19.91
N SER A 130 -31.67 -17.29 -20.93
CA SER A 130 -32.34 -17.63 -22.19
C SER A 130 -31.74 -16.90 -23.38
N ALA A 131 -32.02 -17.39 -24.57
CA ALA A 131 -31.73 -16.73 -25.84
C ALA A 131 -32.64 -17.27 -26.94
N THR A 132 -32.72 -16.58 -28.08
CA THR A 132 -33.48 -17.01 -29.26
C THR A 132 -32.54 -17.40 -30.38
N GLY A 133 -32.68 -18.64 -30.88
CA GLY A 133 -31.96 -19.16 -32.03
C GLY A 133 -32.91 -19.53 -33.17
N GLY A 134 -32.39 -20.23 -34.17
CA GLY A 134 -33.20 -20.73 -35.28
C GLY A 134 -32.34 -21.17 -36.45
N GLY A 135 -33.00 -21.38 -37.58
CA GLY A 135 -32.34 -21.75 -38.81
C GLY A 135 -33.26 -21.65 -40.02
N ASN A 136 -32.72 -22.03 -41.17
CA ASN A 136 -33.48 -22.13 -42.40
C ASN A 136 -33.10 -23.40 -43.13
N ILE A 137 -34.08 -24.27 -43.40
CA ILE A 137 -33.92 -25.46 -44.23
C ILE A 137 -34.35 -25.11 -45.64
N THR A 138 -33.41 -25.05 -46.57
CA THR A 138 -33.67 -24.69 -47.97
C THR A 138 -33.91 -25.90 -48.87
N ASP A 139 -33.44 -27.08 -48.46
CA ASP A 139 -33.63 -28.35 -49.16
C ASP A 139 -33.72 -29.48 -48.13
N ASP A 140 -34.73 -30.33 -48.25
CA ASP A 140 -34.94 -31.49 -47.37
C ASP A 140 -34.20 -32.75 -47.84
N GLY A 141 -33.43 -32.65 -48.93
CA GLY A 141 -32.66 -33.78 -49.48
C GLY A 141 -33.58 -34.85 -50.09
N GLY A 142 -34.77 -34.46 -50.54
CA GLY A 142 -35.76 -35.33 -51.19
C GLY A 142 -36.60 -36.16 -50.23
N VAL A 143 -36.55 -35.90 -48.93
CA VAL A 143 -37.28 -36.64 -47.90
C VAL A 143 -37.84 -35.67 -46.88
N PRO A 144 -39.14 -35.73 -46.54
CA PRO A 144 -39.73 -34.80 -45.58
C PRO A 144 -38.98 -34.78 -44.25
N VAL A 145 -38.60 -33.58 -43.82
CA VAL A 145 -38.11 -33.33 -42.46
C VAL A 145 -39.26 -33.52 -41.48
N THR A 146 -39.10 -34.46 -40.55
CA THR A 146 -40.08 -34.84 -39.52
C THR A 146 -39.83 -34.20 -38.16
N ALA A 147 -38.66 -33.61 -37.95
CA ALA A 147 -38.36 -32.75 -36.80
C ALA A 147 -37.25 -31.76 -37.15
N ARG A 148 -37.33 -30.51 -36.66
CA ARG A 148 -36.27 -29.50 -36.79
C ARG A 148 -36.20 -28.64 -35.54
N GLY A 149 -35.06 -28.01 -35.31
CA GLY A 149 -34.90 -27.09 -34.18
C GLY A 149 -33.46 -26.65 -34.02
N ILE A 150 -33.07 -26.32 -32.80
CA ILE A 150 -31.69 -25.96 -32.46
C ILE A 150 -31.17 -26.87 -31.36
N CYS A 151 -29.89 -27.23 -31.44
CA CYS A 151 -29.14 -27.82 -30.36
C CYS A 151 -28.06 -26.84 -29.88
N TRP A 152 -27.83 -26.81 -28.56
CA TRP A 152 -26.82 -25.97 -27.94
C TRP A 152 -26.06 -26.70 -26.84
N SER A 153 -24.81 -26.28 -26.61
CA SER A 153 -23.93 -26.82 -25.57
C SER A 153 -22.86 -25.79 -25.21
N THR A 154 -22.22 -25.94 -24.04
CA THR A 154 -20.99 -25.22 -23.70
C THR A 154 -19.75 -25.82 -24.38
N SER A 155 -19.90 -27.01 -24.98
CA SER A 155 -18.89 -27.65 -25.82
C SER A 155 -19.14 -27.37 -27.31
N PRO A 156 -18.10 -27.25 -28.14
CA PRO A 156 -18.25 -27.13 -29.59
C PRO A 156 -18.92 -28.36 -30.22
N ASN A 157 -19.59 -28.13 -31.34
CA ASN A 157 -20.35 -29.08 -32.17
C ASN A 157 -21.53 -29.74 -31.45
N PRO A 158 -22.48 -28.97 -30.90
CA PRO A 158 -23.65 -29.55 -30.24
C PRO A 158 -24.46 -30.42 -31.19
N THR A 159 -25.13 -31.39 -30.62
CA THR A 159 -25.98 -32.39 -31.26
C THR A 159 -27.35 -32.45 -30.57
N VAL A 160 -28.30 -33.17 -31.17
CA VAL A 160 -29.62 -33.38 -30.57
C VAL A 160 -29.57 -34.16 -29.25
N GLU A 161 -28.45 -34.76 -28.87
CA GLU A 161 -28.30 -35.44 -27.59
C GLU A 161 -27.97 -34.48 -26.42
N ASP A 162 -27.54 -33.25 -26.72
CA ASP A 162 -27.09 -32.28 -25.71
C ASP A 162 -28.25 -31.59 -24.96
N ASN A 163 -29.46 -31.60 -25.52
CA ASN A 163 -30.62 -30.89 -24.99
C ASN A 163 -31.91 -31.59 -25.43
N THR A 164 -32.98 -31.44 -24.64
CA THR A 164 -34.25 -32.17 -24.82
C THR A 164 -35.41 -31.29 -25.32
N GLN A 165 -35.15 -29.99 -25.54
CA GLN A 165 -36.09 -29.03 -26.12
C GLN A 165 -35.69 -28.76 -27.56
N LEU A 166 -36.21 -29.58 -28.47
CA LEU A 166 -35.68 -29.69 -29.83
C LEU A 166 -36.70 -29.41 -30.94
N ASP A 167 -38.00 -29.32 -30.67
CA ASP A 167 -39.00 -29.35 -31.76
C ASP A 167 -39.60 -27.97 -32.09
N ALA A 168 -39.06 -27.36 -33.15
CA ALA A 168 -39.60 -26.18 -33.83
C ALA A 168 -40.48 -26.54 -35.04
N GLY A 169 -40.96 -27.79 -35.12
CA GLY A 169 -41.91 -28.30 -36.10
C GLY A 169 -41.28 -29.14 -37.21
N ILE A 170 -42.00 -29.22 -38.34
CA ILE A 170 -41.66 -30.10 -39.46
C ILE A 170 -41.46 -29.32 -40.77
N GLY A 171 -40.90 -29.98 -41.77
CA GLY A 171 -40.75 -29.44 -43.14
C GLY A 171 -39.65 -28.39 -43.31
N THR A 172 -39.63 -27.79 -44.50
CA THR A 172 -38.63 -26.79 -44.92
C THR A 172 -39.00 -25.36 -44.50
N GLY A 173 -38.09 -24.42 -44.72
CA GLY A 173 -38.26 -23.00 -44.43
C GLY A 173 -37.57 -22.51 -43.16
N VAL A 174 -37.79 -21.23 -42.86
CA VAL A 174 -37.23 -20.54 -41.69
C VAL A 174 -37.99 -20.96 -40.43
N PHE A 175 -37.24 -21.19 -39.36
CA PHE A 175 -37.80 -21.45 -38.04
C PHE A 175 -37.00 -20.74 -36.95
N THR A 176 -37.66 -20.52 -35.82
CA THR A 176 -37.12 -19.88 -34.62
C THR A 176 -37.41 -20.77 -33.43
N ASP A 177 -36.49 -20.80 -32.47
CA ASP A 177 -36.62 -21.62 -31.27
C ASP A 177 -35.98 -20.92 -30.05
N TYR A 178 -36.35 -21.35 -28.85
CA TYR A 178 -35.99 -20.72 -27.58
C TYR A 178 -35.07 -21.61 -26.76
N MET A 179 -33.92 -21.06 -26.39
CA MET A 179 -33.01 -21.67 -25.43
C MET A 179 -33.42 -21.21 -24.02
N THR A 180 -33.63 -22.17 -23.11
CA THR A 180 -33.93 -21.90 -21.70
C THR A 180 -32.99 -22.68 -20.78
N GLY A 181 -32.91 -22.30 -19.50
CA GLY A 181 -32.06 -22.98 -18.51
C GLY A 181 -30.56 -22.75 -18.73
N LEU A 182 -30.18 -21.67 -19.42
CA LEU A 182 -28.78 -21.32 -19.65
C LEU A 182 -28.13 -20.80 -18.36
N THR A 183 -26.83 -21.02 -18.23
CA THR A 183 -26.03 -20.43 -17.15
C THR A 183 -25.62 -19.00 -17.52
N ALA A 184 -25.74 -18.06 -16.57
CA ALA A 184 -25.38 -16.65 -16.79
C ALA A 184 -23.87 -16.47 -17.06
N GLY A 185 -23.51 -15.49 -17.89
CA GLY A 185 -22.13 -15.17 -18.24
C GLY A 185 -21.34 -16.30 -18.90
N SER A 186 -22.01 -17.26 -19.53
CA SER A 186 -21.41 -18.47 -20.09
C SER A 186 -21.44 -18.46 -21.61
N LEU A 187 -20.37 -18.97 -22.23
CA LEU A 187 -20.27 -19.16 -23.68
C LEU A 187 -21.03 -20.43 -24.10
N TYR A 188 -21.89 -20.30 -25.09
CA TYR A 188 -22.62 -21.39 -25.71
C TYR A 188 -22.36 -21.44 -27.22
N TYR A 189 -22.35 -22.67 -27.74
CA TYR A 189 -22.35 -22.97 -29.16
C TYR A 189 -23.73 -23.48 -29.55
N VAL A 190 -24.22 -23.08 -30.73
CA VAL A 190 -25.56 -23.43 -31.22
C VAL A 190 -25.47 -23.90 -32.66
N ARG A 191 -26.26 -24.93 -33.00
CA ARG A 191 -26.49 -25.39 -34.36
C ARG A 191 -27.97 -25.63 -34.58
N ALA A 192 -28.48 -25.22 -35.72
CA ALA A 192 -29.77 -25.69 -36.20
C ALA A 192 -29.64 -27.17 -36.61
N TYR A 193 -30.71 -27.95 -36.45
CA TYR A 193 -30.78 -29.33 -36.88
C TYR A 193 -32.08 -29.61 -37.65
N ALA A 194 -32.04 -30.63 -38.49
CA ALA A 194 -33.20 -31.23 -39.13
C ALA A 194 -33.07 -32.75 -39.10
N SER A 195 -34.17 -33.47 -38.94
CA SER A 195 -34.22 -34.93 -38.91
C SER A 195 -35.39 -35.45 -39.71
N ASN A 196 -35.21 -36.63 -40.32
CA ASN A 196 -36.26 -37.40 -40.99
C ASN A 196 -36.72 -38.61 -40.13
N GLY A 197 -36.31 -38.67 -38.86
CA GLY A 197 -36.60 -39.78 -37.94
C GLY A 197 -35.64 -40.98 -38.03
N ILE A 198 -34.75 -41.01 -39.03
CA ILE A 198 -33.69 -42.03 -39.17
C ILE A 198 -32.31 -41.40 -39.01
N SER A 199 -32.12 -40.23 -39.60
CA SER A 199 -30.87 -39.47 -39.65
C SER A 199 -31.09 -38.02 -39.25
N THR A 200 -30.01 -37.34 -38.82
CA THR A 200 -30.03 -35.94 -38.42
C THR A 200 -28.92 -35.17 -39.12
N GLY A 201 -29.28 -34.05 -39.73
CA GLY A 201 -28.37 -33.10 -40.36
C GLY A 201 -28.31 -31.82 -39.55
N TYR A 202 -27.20 -31.11 -39.66
CA TYR A 202 -26.90 -29.96 -38.81
C TYR A 202 -26.36 -28.80 -39.63
N GLY A 203 -26.75 -27.58 -39.25
CA GLY A 203 -26.25 -26.35 -39.83
C GLY A 203 -24.85 -26.00 -39.34
N THR A 204 -24.37 -24.85 -39.81
CA THR A 204 -23.12 -24.23 -39.34
C THR A 204 -23.21 -23.88 -37.85
N GLN A 205 -22.11 -23.98 -37.13
CA GLN A 205 -22.07 -23.54 -35.74
C GLN A 205 -22.01 -22.01 -35.63
N VAL A 206 -22.78 -21.46 -34.69
CA VAL A 206 -22.62 -20.09 -34.18
C VAL A 206 -22.34 -20.15 -32.68
N SER A 207 -21.84 -19.06 -32.10
CA SER A 207 -21.65 -18.95 -30.65
C SER A 207 -22.13 -17.62 -30.11
N PHE A 208 -22.48 -17.60 -28.83
CA PHE A 208 -22.88 -16.41 -28.10
C PHE A 208 -22.58 -16.59 -26.61
N SER A 209 -22.48 -15.49 -25.86
CA SER A 209 -22.38 -15.53 -24.40
C SER A 209 -23.65 -14.98 -23.77
N THR A 210 -24.19 -15.66 -22.77
CA THR A 210 -25.29 -15.12 -21.97
C THR A 210 -24.86 -13.88 -21.19
N ILE A 211 -25.83 -13.02 -20.86
CA ILE A 211 -25.58 -11.84 -20.02
C ILE A 211 -25.15 -12.33 -18.61
N PRO A 212 -24.13 -11.75 -17.96
CA PRO A 212 -23.76 -12.13 -16.61
C PRO A 212 -24.86 -11.80 -15.60
N ALA A 213 -24.95 -12.54 -14.50
CA ALA A 213 -25.84 -12.17 -13.41
C ALA A 213 -25.40 -10.83 -12.78
N THR A 214 -26.33 -10.10 -12.16
CA THR A 214 -25.97 -8.95 -11.31
C THR A 214 -25.01 -9.42 -10.20
N PRO A 215 -23.93 -8.68 -9.90
CA PRO A 215 -22.99 -9.09 -8.88
C PRO A 215 -23.65 -9.19 -7.51
N VAL A 216 -23.14 -10.10 -6.68
CA VAL A 216 -23.54 -10.14 -5.27
C VAL A 216 -22.88 -8.99 -4.49
N ALA A 217 -23.48 -8.60 -3.37
CA ALA A 217 -22.91 -7.57 -2.52
C ALA A 217 -21.52 -7.99 -2.02
N PRO A 218 -20.49 -7.12 -2.11
CA PRO A 218 -19.19 -7.41 -1.54
C PRO A 218 -19.22 -7.30 -0.01
N SER A 219 -18.08 -7.57 0.63
CA SER A 219 -17.82 -7.24 2.03
C SER A 219 -16.62 -6.30 2.14
N VAL A 220 -16.55 -5.49 3.19
CA VAL A 220 -15.33 -4.75 3.50
C VAL A 220 -14.41 -5.68 4.30
N ALA A 221 -13.23 -5.99 3.76
CA ALA A 221 -12.29 -6.92 4.38
C ALA A 221 -11.42 -6.22 5.43
N SER A 222 -10.88 -5.04 5.11
CA SER A 222 -10.11 -4.25 6.05
C SER A 222 -10.27 -2.76 5.79
N ILE A 223 -10.23 -2.01 6.88
CA ILE A 223 -10.08 -0.56 6.89
C ILE A 223 -8.96 -0.24 7.86
N GLY A 224 -7.97 0.52 7.41
CA GLY A 224 -6.81 0.83 8.23
C GLY A 224 -6.08 2.08 7.80
N TYR A 225 -4.97 2.33 8.49
CA TYR A 225 -4.09 3.45 8.20
C TYR A 225 -3.52 3.38 6.79
N ALA A 226 -3.48 4.54 6.12
CA ALA A 226 -2.70 4.78 4.92
C ALA A 226 -1.73 5.93 5.20
N ALA A 227 -0.50 5.85 4.68
CA ALA A 227 0.54 6.83 4.97
C ALA A 227 0.19 8.26 4.53
N GLY A 228 0.16 9.17 5.50
CA GLY A 228 -0.13 10.61 5.32
C GLY A 228 -1.47 11.04 5.95
N SER A 229 -1.61 12.35 6.18
CA SER A 229 -2.82 12.95 6.75
C SER A 229 -4.05 12.75 5.86
N GLY A 230 -5.19 12.50 6.50
CA GLY A 230 -6.50 12.43 5.86
C GLY A 230 -6.71 11.21 4.96
N LYS A 231 -5.93 10.14 5.17
CA LYS A 231 -5.98 8.95 4.32
C LYS A 231 -6.45 7.71 5.08
N LEU A 232 -7.19 6.86 4.36
CA LEU A 232 -7.69 5.60 4.88
C LEU A 232 -7.55 4.51 3.81
N ALA A 233 -6.82 3.44 4.12
CA ALA A 233 -6.70 2.27 3.26
C ALA A 233 -7.93 1.39 3.43
N VAL A 234 -8.53 0.97 2.32
CA VAL A 234 -9.71 0.10 2.29
C VAL A 234 -9.44 -1.07 1.35
N SER A 235 -9.80 -2.28 1.76
CA SER A 235 -9.75 -3.47 0.91
C SER A 235 -11.00 -4.33 1.06
N TRP A 236 -11.31 -5.11 0.03
CA TRP A 236 -12.45 -6.02 -0.05
C TRP A 236 -12.04 -7.29 -0.83
N PRO A 237 -12.75 -8.42 -0.70
CA PRO A 237 -12.50 -9.58 -1.56
C PRO A 237 -13.08 -9.35 -2.96
N ALA A 238 -12.50 -10.02 -3.96
CA ALA A 238 -13.07 -10.03 -5.30
C ALA A 238 -14.43 -10.76 -5.30
N VAL A 239 -15.43 -10.16 -5.96
CA VAL A 239 -16.72 -10.78 -6.24
C VAL A 239 -16.63 -11.61 -7.52
N SER A 240 -17.22 -12.81 -7.53
CA SER A 240 -17.27 -13.65 -8.72
C SER A 240 -18.17 -13.03 -9.80
N GLY A 241 -17.73 -13.11 -11.05
CA GLY A 241 -18.48 -12.61 -12.20
C GLY A 241 -17.56 -12.09 -13.29
N SER A 242 -18.14 -11.83 -14.46
CA SER A 242 -17.41 -11.26 -15.59
C SER A 242 -17.39 -9.73 -15.50
N SER A 243 -16.21 -9.14 -15.70
CA SER A 243 -16.01 -7.68 -15.82
C SER A 243 -16.58 -6.89 -14.64
N ILE A 244 -16.13 -7.23 -13.43
CA ILE A 244 -16.56 -6.58 -12.19
C ILE A 244 -15.77 -5.29 -11.95
N PHE A 245 -16.50 -4.22 -11.62
CA PHE A 245 -15.97 -2.94 -11.17
C PHE A 245 -16.51 -2.59 -9.78
N TYR A 246 -15.83 -1.71 -9.03
CA TYR A 246 -16.24 -1.33 -7.68
C TYR A 246 -16.38 0.18 -7.52
N ASP A 247 -17.45 0.58 -6.83
CA ASP A 247 -17.68 1.95 -6.37
C ASP A 247 -17.64 2.01 -4.86
N LEU A 248 -16.99 3.06 -4.34
CA LEU A 248 -16.89 3.31 -2.91
C LEU A 248 -17.76 4.46 -2.46
N TYR A 249 -18.25 4.29 -1.24
CA TYR A 249 -19.05 5.25 -0.52
C TYR A 249 -18.48 5.37 0.88
N TYR A 250 -18.43 6.58 1.42
CA TYR A 250 -18.01 6.78 2.80
C TYR A 250 -18.77 7.91 3.49
N ASN A 251 -18.87 7.87 4.80
CA ASN A 251 -19.53 8.91 5.59
C ASN A 251 -18.98 8.93 7.04
N SER A 252 -19.14 10.05 7.74
CA SER A 252 -18.78 10.18 9.17
C SER A 252 -19.80 9.52 10.10
N THR A 253 -21.01 9.24 9.60
CA THR A 253 -22.04 8.46 10.29
C THR A 253 -22.27 7.13 9.58
N ASN A 254 -22.86 6.15 10.28
CA ASN A 254 -23.22 4.87 9.70
C ASN A 254 -24.49 4.99 8.83
N SER A 255 -24.42 5.81 7.79
CA SER A 255 -25.49 6.05 6.83
C SER A 255 -24.88 6.22 5.45
N LYS A 256 -25.09 5.22 4.58
CA LYS A 256 -24.52 5.22 3.23
C LYS A 256 -25.10 6.39 2.40
N PRO A 257 -24.25 7.21 1.74
CA PRO A 257 -24.69 8.19 0.76
C PRO A 257 -25.47 7.58 -0.42
N ALA A 258 -26.38 8.36 -1.03
CA ALA A 258 -27.19 7.91 -2.17
C ALA A 258 -26.35 7.70 -3.45
N THR A 259 -25.35 8.56 -3.67
CA THR A 259 -24.41 8.49 -4.81
C THR A 259 -23.00 8.22 -4.29
N PRO A 260 -22.13 7.57 -5.09
CA PRO A 260 -20.75 7.32 -4.69
C PRO A 260 -20.03 8.66 -4.52
N ASN A 261 -19.38 8.83 -3.37
CA ASN A 261 -18.54 9.97 -3.05
C ASN A 261 -17.05 9.58 -2.91
N GLY A 262 -16.72 8.30 -3.10
CA GLY A 262 -15.35 7.80 -3.22
C GLY A 262 -14.98 7.43 -4.66
N PRO A 263 -13.85 6.72 -4.85
CA PRO A 263 -13.45 6.20 -6.14
C PRO A 263 -14.51 5.31 -6.78
N THR A 264 -14.63 5.37 -8.10
CA THR A 264 -15.61 4.63 -8.90
C THR A 264 -14.94 3.85 -10.01
N ASP A 265 -15.65 2.85 -10.55
CA ASP A 265 -15.21 2.00 -11.66
C ASP A 265 -13.84 1.33 -11.42
N LEU A 266 -13.52 1.02 -10.16
CA LEU A 266 -12.27 0.38 -9.80
C LEU A 266 -12.25 -1.08 -10.29
N THR A 267 -11.15 -1.48 -10.92
CA THR A 267 -10.89 -2.89 -11.27
C THR A 267 -10.06 -3.62 -10.21
N THR A 268 -9.56 -2.89 -9.21
CA THR A 268 -8.80 -3.43 -8.07
C THR A 268 -9.73 -3.74 -6.90
N THR A 269 -9.22 -4.49 -5.94
CA THR A 269 -9.93 -4.85 -4.70
C THR A 269 -9.46 -4.06 -3.47
N SER A 270 -8.81 -2.93 -3.73
CA SER A 270 -8.35 -2.00 -2.71
C SER A 270 -8.19 -0.60 -3.28
N CYS A 271 -8.28 0.39 -2.39
CA CYS A 271 -7.96 1.78 -2.69
C CYS A 271 -7.57 2.54 -1.41
N THR A 272 -7.16 3.80 -1.59
CA THR A 272 -6.95 4.74 -0.50
C THR A 272 -7.94 5.90 -0.67
N LEU A 273 -8.79 6.11 0.34
CA LEU A 273 -9.59 7.32 0.45
C LEU A 273 -8.70 8.46 0.93
N THR A 274 -8.90 9.66 0.41
CA THR A 274 -8.12 10.87 0.73
C THR A 274 -9.03 11.98 1.23
N ASP A 275 -8.43 13.08 1.69
CA ASP A 275 -9.13 14.32 2.08
C ASP A 275 -10.16 14.11 3.21
N LEU A 276 -9.90 13.14 4.09
CA LEU A 276 -10.72 12.84 5.26
C LEU A 276 -10.25 13.65 6.48
N PRO A 277 -11.15 14.01 7.40
CA PRO A 277 -10.76 14.63 8.67
C PRO A 277 -9.86 13.68 9.48
N ASN A 278 -8.70 14.15 9.94
CA ASN A 278 -7.85 13.34 10.82
C ASN A 278 -8.56 13.02 12.14
N TYR A 279 -8.28 11.83 12.67
CA TYR A 279 -8.77 11.35 13.97
C TYR A 279 -10.31 11.22 14.05
N SER A 280 -11.01 11.20 12.90
CA SER A 280 -12.42 10.86 12.81
C SER A 280 -12.63 9.38 12.49
N THR A 281 -13.76 8.82 12.94
CA THR A 281 -14.22 7.52 12.46
C THR A 281 -14.98 7.69 11.15
N GLN A 282 -14.60 6.92 10.15
CA GLN A 282 -15.29 6.86 8.86
C GLN A 282 -15.93 5.49 8.66
N TYR A 283 -17.14 5.48 8.13
CA TYR A 283 -17.85 4.30 7.67
C TYR A 283 -17.70 4.20 6.16
N VAL A 284 -17.45 3.00 5.64
CA VAL A 284 -17.20 2.75 4.22
C VAL A 284 -18.06 1.58 3.72
N TRP A 285 -18.58 1.73 2.51
CA TRP A 285 -19.33 0.71 1.78
C TRP A 285 -18.72 0.52 0.39
N VAL A 286 -18.80 -0.70 -0.10
CA VAL A 286 -18.39 -1.06 -1.46
C VAL A 286 -19.61 -1.59 -2.21
N VAL A 287 -19.75 -1.21 -3.48
CA VAL A 287 -20.76 -1.75 -4.40
C VAL A 287 -20.01 -2.36 -5.58
N ALA A 288 -20.35 -3.60 -5.94
CA ALA A 288 -19.83 -4.24 -7.15
C ALA A 288 -20.78 -3.97 -8.32
N LYS A 289 -20.24 -3.76 -9.52
CA LYS A 289 -21.00 -3.46 -10.73
C LYS A 289 -20.50 -4.28 -11.91
N ASN A 290 -21.38 -4.58 -12.85
CA ASN A 290 -21.04 -5.08 -14.17
C ASN A 290 -22.02 -4.53 -15.22
N VAL A 291 -21.95 -5.06 -16.44
CA VAL A 291 -22.83 -4.67 -17.56
C VAL A 291 -24.33 -4.87 -17.29
N THR A 292 -24.69 -5.76 -16.37
CA THR A 292 -26.08 -6.08 -16.02
C THR A 292 -26.63 -5.14 -14.95
N GLY A 293 -25.77 -4.64 -14.07
CA GLY A 293 -26.16 -3.68 -13.04
C GLY A 293 -25.23 -3.66 -11.83
N SER A 294 -25.72 -3.04 -10.77
CA SER A 294 -25.02 -2.91 -9.49
C SER A 294 -25.56 -3.90 -8.46
N SER A 295 -24.69 -4.38 -7.59
CA SER A 295 -25.05 -5.15 -6.41
C SER A 295 -25.74 -4.26 -5.36
N ALA A 296 -26.32 -4.88 -4.33
CA ALA A 296 -26.52 -4.18 -3.07
C ALA A 296 -25.15 -3.72 -2.48
N ALA A 297 -25.17 -2.73 -1.61
CA ALA A 297 -23.96 -2.32 -0.90
C ALA A 297 -23.50 -3.41 0.08
N SER A 298 -22.20 -3.48 0.32
CA SER A 298 -21.67 -4.22 1.46
C SER A 298 -22.29 -3.76 2.78
N PRO A 299 -22.23 -4.53 3.87
CA PRO A 299 -22.31 -3.97 5.20
C PRO A 299 -21.26 -2.86 5.39
N ALA A 300 -21.52 -1.92 6.31
CA ALA A 300 -20.56 -0.85 6.62
C ALA A 300 -19.32 -1.45 7.29
N GLY A 301 -18.14 -1.21 6.71
CA GLY A 301 -16.89 -1.26 7.46
C GLY A 301 -16.67 0.08 8.17
N SER A 302 -15.92 0.10 9.27
CA SER A 302 -15.52 1.36 9.90
C SER A 302 -14.04 1.36 10.29
N GLY A 303 -13.41 2.53 10.26
CA GLY A 303 -12.04 2.73 10.68
C GLY A 303 -11.75 4.18 11.03
N MET A 304 -10.76 4.40 11.87
CA MET A 304 -10.31 5.74 12.27
C MET A 304 -9.27 6.26 11.28
N VAL A 305 -9.39 7.53 10.90
CA VAL A 305 -8.44 8.21 10.02
C VAL A 305 -7.23 8.62 10.84
N GLY A 306 -6.05 8.17 10.41
CA GLY A 306 -4.80 8.43 11.09
C GLY A 306 -4.58 7.63 12.38
N ILE A 307 -3.35 7.68 12.88
CA ILE A 307 -2.88 7.04 14.10
C ILE A 307 -2.57 8.15 15.10
N LYS A 308 -3.19 8.11 16.28
CA LYS A 308 -2.96 9.07 17.36
C LYS A 308 -1.61 8.86 18.01
N VAL A 309 -0.97 9.92 18.51
CA VAL A 309 0.07 9.79 19.52
C VAL A 309 -0.60 9.28 20.81
N LEU A 310 -0.15 8.14 21.29
CA LEU A 310 -0.67 7.51 22.50
C LEU A 310 0.13 7.91 23.73
N SER A 311 1.44 8.11 23.58
CA SER A 311 2.31 8.54 24.68
C SER A 311 3.52 9.33 24.19
N ILE A 312 3.98 10.22 25.06
CA ILE A 312 5.32 10.80 25.03
C ILE A 312 6.07 10.24 26.23
N SER A 313 7.37 10.00 26.09
CA SER A 313 8.22 9.56 27.20
C SER A 313 9.52 10.36 27.19
N LEU A 314 9.70 11.17 28.23
CA LEU A 314 10.92 11.94 28.46
C LEU A 314 11.99 11.04 29.09
N SER A 315 13.25 11.26 28.74
CA SER A 315 14.36 10.40 29.16
C SER A 315 14.63 10.43 30.67
N LYS A 316 14.07 11.41 31.38
CA LYS A 316 14.19 11.60 32.82
C LYS A 316 13.10 12.54 33.34
N PRO A 317 12.73 12.47 34.64
CA PRO A 317 11.65 13.26 35.21
C PRO A 317 12.08 14.65 35.72
N SER A 318 13.37 14.88 35.96
CA SER A 318 13.86 16.16 36.50
C SER A 318 15.36 16.38 36.30
N ALA A 319 15.81 17.63 36.45
CA ALA A 319 17.21 18.00 36.61
C ALA A 319 17.38 19.32 37.37
N THR A 320 18.61 19.56 37.83
CA THR A 320 19.01 20.79 38.51
C THR A 320 19.96 21.60 37.64
N PHE A 321 19.70 22.90 37.50
CA PHE A 321 20.45 23.83 36.67
C PHE A 321 21.06 24.95 37.50
N LEU A 322 22.22 25.44 37.05
CA LEU A 322 22.66 26.79 37.37
C LEU A 322 22.08 27.78 36.33
N PRO A 323 21.86 29.06 36.68
CA PRO A 323 21.43 30.06 35.71
C PRO A 323 22.39 30.13 34.51
N GLY A 324 21.83 30.09 33.30
CA GLY A 324 22.56 30.04 32.03
C GLY A 324 23.02 28.66 31.59
N SER A 325 22.99 27.64 32.47
CA SER A 325 23.27 26.26 32.06
C SER A 325 22.07 25.64 31.33
N SER A 326 22.36 24.77 30.37
CA SER A 326 21.34 24.11 29.55
C SER A 326 21.60 22.63 29.37
N GLU A 327 20.54 21.85 29.15
CA GLU A 327 20.60 20.43 28.85
C GLU A 327 19.52 20.04 27.83
N SER A 328 19.88 19.18 26.88
CA SER A 328 18.93 18.61 25.92
C SER A 328 18.17 17.47 26.57
N LEU A 329 16.84 17.50 26.50
CA LEU A 329 15.97 16.46 27.04
C LEU A 329 15.53 15.50 25.92
N ALA A 330 16.07 14.28 25.92
CA ALA A 330 15.66 13.26 24.95
C ALA A 330 14.21 12.79 25.23
N TYR A 331 13.49 12.43 24.17
CA TYR A 331 12.12 11.98 24.24
C TYR A 331 11.79 10.93 23.18
N ALA A 332 10.74 10.15 23.41
CA ALA A 332 10.18 9.21 22.44
C ALA A 332 8.67 9.43 22.31
N VAL A 333 8.15 9.28 21.08
CA VAL A 333 6.72 9.34 20.75
C VAL A 333 6.26 7.94 20.36
N SER A 334 5.15 7.48 20.94
CA SER A 334 4.59 6.17 20.62
C SER A 334 3.12 6.26 20.18
N PRO A 335 2.72 5.55 19.11
CA PRO A 335 3.59 4.81 18.20
C PRO A 335 4.40 5.77 17.30
N GLU A 336 5.58 5.33 16.83
CA GLU A 336 6.39 6.09 15.86
C GLU A 336 5.65 6.32 14.53
N THR A 337 4.66 5.48 14.24
CA THR A 337 3.79 5.57 13.05
C THR A 337 2.59 6.50 13.23
N ALA A 338 2.54 7.28 14.32
CA ALA A 338 1.54 8.32 14.50
C ALA A 338 1.49 9.27 13.29
N THR A 339 0.30 9.72 12.93
CA THR A 339 0.08 10.55 11.73
C THR A 339 0.70 11.93 11.86
N ASP A 340 0.78 12.47 13.08
CA ASP A 340 1.47 13.72 13.41
C ASP A 340 2.28 13.51 14.71
N PRO A 341 3.54 13.04 14.61
CA PRO A 341 4.37 12.77 15.78
C PRO A 341 5.07 14.02 16.32
N GLY A 342 4.70 15.23 15.86
CA GLY A 342 5.27 16.48 16.33
C GLY A 342 5.07 16.70 17.83
N ILE A 343 5.98 17.43 18.47
CA ILE A 343 5.88 17.83 19.87
C ILE A 343 5.94 19.35 19.98
N SER A 344 5.12 19.90 20.86
CA SER A 344 5.20 21.28 21.33
C SER A 344 5.71 21.31 22.78
N TRP A 345 6.53 22.32 23.10
CA TRP A 345 7.13 22.48 24.42
C TRP A 345 6.56 23.69 25.14
N ILE A 346 6.24 23.52 26.42
CA ILE A 346 5.65 24.57 27.26
C ILE A 346 6.43 24.64 28.58
N THR A 347 6.73 25.84 29.09
CA THR A 347 7.24 26.04 30.45
C THR A 347 6.17 26.68 31.33
N SER A 348 6.02 26.19 32.56
CA SER A 348 5.12 26.79 33.55
C SER A 348 5.66 28.13 34.09
N ASN A 349 6.97 28.38 33.99
CA ASN A 349 7.59 29.62 34.43
C ASN A 349 8.91 29.91 33.69
N ALA A 350 8.84 30.76 32.67
CA ALA A 350 9.99 31.16 31.86
C ALA A 350 11.07 31.97 32.63
N THR A 351 10.75 32.56 33.78
CA THR A 351 11.76 33.25 34.60
C THR A 351 12.64 32.28 35.39
N VAL A 352 12.23 31.01 35.50
CA VAL A 352 12.98 29.94 36.18
C VAL A 352 13.67 29.02 35.19
N ALA A 353 12.95 28.56 34.15
CA ALA A 353 13.52 27.74 33.08
C ALA A 353 12.77 27.95 31.76
N THR A 354 13.52 28.01 30.67
CA THR A 354 13.00 28.09 29.30
C THR A 354 13.25 26.78 28.56
N VAL A 355 12.51 26.55 27.48
CA VAL A 355 12.68 25.39 26.60
C VAL A 355 12.52 25.80 25.14
N VAL A 356 13.45 25.36 24.30
CA VAL A 356 13.40 25.53 22.84
C VAL A 356 13.87 24.22 22.20
N ASP A 357 13.03 23.59 21.37
CA ASP A 357 13.38 22.35 20.65
C ASP A 357 14.09 21.30 21.52
N SER A 358 13.50 20.97 22.68
CA SER A 358 14.02 20.07 23.73
C SER A 358 15.22 20.55 24.55
N LEU A 359 15.82 21.70 24.23
CA LEU A 359 16.89 22.30 25.03
C LEU A 359 16.28 23.09 26.20
N VAL A 360 16.44 22.57 27.42
CA VAL A 360 15.99 23.24 28.65
C VAL A 360 17.13 24.09 29.20
N THR A 361 16.88 25.36 29.48
CA THR A 361 17.87 26.30 30.03
C THR A 361 17.40 26.85 31.37
N GLY A 362 18.23 26.76 32.40
CA GLY A 362 17.97 27.41 33.68
C GLY A 362 18.11 28.92 33.57
N ALA A 363 17.10 29.68 33.98
CA ALA A 363 17.10 31.15 33.88
C ALA A 363 17.29 31.83 35.24
N GLY A 364 16.50 31.44 36.25
CA GLY A 364 16.50 32.07 37.58
C GLY A 364 16.11 31.08 38.66
N SER A 365 16.49 31.33 39.91
CA SER A 365 16.30 30.38 41.00
C SER A 365 14.82 30.03 41.23
N GLY A 366 14.49 28.75 41.29
CA GLY A 366 13.12 28.26 41.51
C GLY A 366 12.90 26.88 40.91
N SER A 367 11.63 26.50 40.78
CA SER A 367 11.21 25.28 40.07
C SER A 367 10.17 25.63 38.99
N ALA A 368 10.32 25.02 37.82
CA ALA A 368 9.40 25.12 36.70
C ALA A 368 9.12 23.73 36.12
N THR A 369 7.90 23.53 35.64
CA THR A 369 7.51 22.33 34.90
C THR A 369 7.63 22.60 33.41
N ILE A 370 8.40 21.75 32.72
CA ILE A 370 8.48 21.69 31.28
C ILE A 370 7.55 20.58 30.80
N THR A 371 6.62 20.88 29.90
CA THR A 371 5.67 19.92 29.32
C THR A 371 5.98 19.70 27.86
N ALA A 372 6.20 18.44 27.48
CA ALA A 372 6.19 17.98 26.10
C ALA A 372 4.77 17.52 25.76
N ARG A 373 4.10 18.19 24.81
CA ARG A 373 2.73 17.88 24.40
C ARG A 373 2.70 17.49 22.93
N ALA A 374 2.03 16.40 22.60
CA ALA A 374 1.84 15.97 21.21
C ALA A 374 1.11 17.05 20.41
N ALA A 375 1.62 17.33 19.20
CA ALA A 375 1.08 18.36 18.32
C ALA A 375 -0.25 17.94 17.67
N ASP A 376 -0.56 16.64 17.66
CA ASP A 376 -1.79 16.08 17.09
C ASP A 376 -3.09 16.49 17.82
N GLY A 377 -2.97 17.20 18.95
CA GLY A 377 -4.09 17.68 19.74
C GLY A 377 -4.90 16.57 20.42
N GLN A 378 -4.40 15.32 20.44
CA GLN A 378 -5.10 14.18 21.04
C GLN A 378 -4.78 14.00 22.54
N GLY A 379 -3.95 14.89 23.10
CA GLY A 379 -3.78 15.04 24.55
C GLY A 379 -2.64 14.24 25.17
N ALA A 380 -1.85 13.49 24.38
CA ALA A 380 -0.65 12.85 24.89
C ALA A 380 0.39 13.91 25.34
N GLU A 381 0.88 13.77 26.57
CA GLU A 381 1.87 14.66 27.16
C GLU A 381 2.76 13.92 28.16
N ASP A 382 3.93 14.49 28.44
CA ASP A 382 4.79 14.10 29.55
C ASP A 382 5.47 15.35 30.13
N THR A 383 5.92 15.28 31.38
CA THR A 383 6.43 16.44 32.14
C THR A 383 7.79 16.21 32.75
N PHE A 384 8.57 17.28 32.80
CA PHE A 384 9.90 17.33 33.38
C PHE A 384 9.99 18.50 34.36
N THR A 385 10.54 18.25 35.54
CA THR A 385 10.75 19.30 36.56
C THR A 385 12.15 19.89 36.44
N ALA A 386 12.24 21.15 36.01
CA ALA A 386 13.48 21.91 35.97
C ALA A 386 13.62 22.72 37.27
N THR A 387 14.63 22.40 38.08
CA THR A 387 14.96 23.18 39.27
C THR A 387 16.20 24.01 39.00
N THR A 388 16.09 25.32 38.98
CA THR A 388 17.26 26.19 38.86
C THR A 388 17.64 26.66 40.25
N ILE A 389 18.89 26.46 40.66
CA ILE A 389 19.38 26.87 41.98
C ILE A 389 20.19 28.16 41.86
N ALA A 390 20.16 29.00 42.89
CA ALA A 390 21.02 30.17 42.97
C ALA A 390 22.51 29.74 43.01
N PHE A 391 23.39 30.56 42.45
CA PHE A 391 24.82 30.37 42.67
C PHE A 391 25.16 30.53 44.16
N SER A 392 26.09 29.72 44.67
CA SER A 392 26.68 29.89 45.99
C SER A 392 28.00 30.64 45.90
N THR A 393 28.32 31.45 46.91
CA THR A 393 29.66 32.05 47.02
C THR A 393 30.73 30.96 47.06
N GLY A 394 31.84 31.16 46.35
CA GLY A 394 32.91 30.19 46.14
C GLY A 394 32.70 29.22 44.95
N ALA A 395 31.51 29.17 44.35
CA ALA A 395 31.27 28.41 43.11
C ALA A 395 31.94 29.07 41.90
N THR A 396 32.15 28.28 40.84
CA THR A 396 32.61 28.80 39.55
C THR A 396 31.43 29.47 38.83
N GLY A 397 31.59 30.74 38.45
CA GLY A 397 30.60 31.51 37.70
C GLY A 397 30.68 31.30 36.18
N PRO A 398 29.82 31.99 35.41
CA PRO A 398 29.65 31.77 33.97
C PRO A 398 30.90 32.05 33.13
N ALA A 399 31.81 32.94 33.57
CA ALA A 399 33.06 33.20 32.86
C ALA A 399 34.23 32.34 33.36
N GLY A 400 33.95 31.34 34.20
CA GLY A 400 34.96 30.48 34.82
C GLY A 400 35.60 31.08 36.07
N GLY A 401 35.19 32.29 36.48
CA GLY A 401 35.67 32.98 37.67
C GLY A 401 35.10 32.42 38.97
N LYS A 402 35.62 32.86 40.12
CA LYS A 402 35.08 32.49 41.42
C LYS A 402 34.04 33.50 41.86
N LEU A 403 32.84 33.03 42.20
CA LEU A 403 31.77 33.88 42.74
C LEU A 403 32.17 34.39 44.12
N PHE A 404 32.30 35.70 44.30
CA PHE A 404 32.68 36.28 45.59
C PHE A 404 31.56 37.11 46.21
N TYR A 405 30.48 37.41 45.47
CA TYR A 405 29.39 38.20 46.00
C TYR A 405 28.02 37.76 45.44
N ASP A 406 27.02 37.71 46.33
CA ASP A 406 25.60 37.58 46.00
C ASP A 406 24.84 38.73 46.67
N LYS A 407 24.23 39.60 45.87
CA LYS A 407 23.38 40.72 46.30
C LYS A 407 22.09 40.27 47.01
N GLY A 408 21.75 38.98 46.92
CA GLY A 408 20.54 38.36 47.46
C GLY A 408 19.33 38.47 46.53
N SER A 409 19.24 39.55 45.74
CA SER A 409 18.20 39.75 44.73
C SER A 409 18.75 40.40 43.47
N TYR A 410 18.15 40.08 42.31
CA TYR A 410 18.49 40.72 41.05
C TYR A 410 17.87 42.12 40.99
N SER A 411 18.72 43.15 40.96
CA SER A 411 18.32 44.55 40.91
C SER A 411 19.44 45.38 40.28
N ASP A 412 19.11 46.46 39.59
CA ASP A 412 20.07 47.29 38.85
C ASP A 412 20.85 46.53 37.76
N GLY A 413 20.26 45.46 37.21
CA GLY A 413 20.81 44.68 36.11
C GLY A 413 21.84 43.61 36.51
N TRP A 414 22.02 43.31 37.80
CA TRP A 414 22.93 42.26 38.28
C TRP A 414 22.49 41.70 39.64
N ARG A 415 23.00 40.52 39.99
CA ARG A 415 22.89 39.93 41.33
C ARG A 415 24.24 39.42 41.85
N TYR A 416 25.01 38.81 40.98
CA TYR A 416 26.24 38.12 41.36
C TYR A 416 27.46 38.90 40.89
N MET A 417 28.59 38.69 41.58
CA MET A 417 29.89 39.06 41.06
C MET A 417 30.84 37.88 41.10
N GLU A 418 31.61 37.72 40.03
CA GLU A 418 32.72 36.80 39.97
C GLU A 418 34.03 37.54 39.74
N VAL A 419 35.09 37.02 40.35
CA VAL A 419 36.45 37.45 40.11
C VAL A 419 37.10 36.51 39.09
N SER A 420 37.89 37.06 38.18
CA SER A 420 38.58 36.27 37.15
C SER A 420 39.51 35.20 37.77
N PRO A 421 39.76 34.08 37.07
CA PRO A 421 40.72 33.06 37.53
C PRO A 421 42.17 33.56 37.62
N ALA A 422 42.51 34.62 36.88
CA ALA A 422 43.83 35.22 36.89
C ALA A 422 43.75 36.72 37.20
N TYR A 423 44.73 37.20 37.95
CA TYR A 423 44.99 38.62 38.16
C TYR A 423 45.94 39.14 37.07
N ILE A 424 45.91 40.45 36.86
CA ILE A 424 46.78 41.14 35.91
C ILE A 424 47.98 41.67 36.68
N THR A 425 49.17 41.29 36.22
CA THR A 425 50.43 41.98 36.53
C THR A 425 50.83 42.79 35.29
N VAL A 426 51.12 44.07 35.46
CA VAL A 426 51.70 44.87 34.37
C VAL A 426 53.18 45.06 34.65
N GLY A 427 54.01 44.92 33.61
CA GLY A 427 55.45 45.21 33.67
C GLY A 427 55.74 46.70 33.94
N SER A 428 57.02 47.10 33.86
CA SER A 428 57.48 48.46 34.19
C SER A 428 56.60 49.56 33.58
N GLY A 429 55.95 50.38 34.43
CA GLY A 429 55.00 51.43 34.04
C GLY A 429 53.60 51.29 34.66
N GLN A 430 53.49 50.84 35.91
CA GLN A 430 52.19 50.57 36.55
C GLN A 430 51.49 51.87 36.98
N PHE A 431 50.37 52.20 36.33
CA PHE A 431 49.56 53.37 36.64
C PHE A 431 48.15 52.96 37.06
N TRP A 432 47.66 53.60 38.13
CA TRP A 432 46.24 53.55 38.47
C TRP A 432 45.43 54.37 37.46
N ALA A 433 45.96 55.54 37.10
CA ALA A 433 45.46 56.46 36.07
C ALA A 433 46.66 57.20 35.45
N ILE A 434 46.59 57.53 34.16
CA ILE A 434 47.64 58.24 33.42
C ILE A 434 47.38 59.76 33.33
N SER A 435 48.47 60.54 33.24
CA SER A 435 48.46 62.01 33.26
C SER A 435 47.90 62.63 31.96
N PRO A 436 47.33 63.85 31.96
CA PRO A 436 47.68 65.01 32.81
C PRO A 436 47.09 65.00 34.24
N TRP A 437 46.21 64.05 34.57
CA TRP A 437 45.39 64.03 35.78
C TRP A 437 46.05 63.44 37.04
N THR A 438 47.38 63.32 37.07
CA THR A 438 48.13 62.73 38.20
C THR A 438 48.03 63.54 39.51
N TYR A 439 47.40 64.72 39.48
CA TYR A 439 47.15 65.59 40.64
C TYR A 439 45.73 66.18 40.67
N THR A 440 44.76 65.48 40.08
CA THR A 440 43.36 65.91 40.07
C THR A 440 42.45 64.75 40.42
N SER A 441 41.37 65.06 41.15
CA SER A 441 40.31 64.09 41.37
C SER A 441 39.66 63.73 40.02
N ILE A 442 39.47 62.44 39.77
CA ILE A 442 38.66 61.92 38.67
C ILE A 442 37.21 61.85 39.17
N PRO A 443 36.29 62.69 38.66
CA PRO A 443 34.89 62.65 39.08
C PRO A 443 34.25 61.29 38.78
N GLY A 444 33.55 60.72 39.75
CA GLY A 444 32.88 59.42 39.59
C GLY A 444 33.76 58.19 39.85
N ALA A 445 35.03 58.37 40.22
CA ALA A 445 35.95 57.29 40.59
C ALA A 445 36.13 57.12 42.10
N ASP A 446 35.38 57.85 42.94
CA ASP A 446 35.46 57.84 44.41
C ASP A 446 34.46 56.89 45.09
N GLY A 447 33.65 56.15 44.31
CA GLY A 447 32.73 55.16 44.85
C GLY A 447 33.46 54.04 45.59
N VAL A 448 33.07 53.76 46.83
CA VAL A 448 33.70 52.72 47.67
C VAL A 448 32.83 51.47 47.84
N VAL A 449 31.51 51.62 47.81
CA VAL A 449 30.57 50.54 48.13
C VAL A 449 30.50 49.47 47.05
N VAL A 450 30.03 48.28 47.41
CA VAL A 450 29.81 47.18 46.45
C VAL A 450 28.84 47.61 45.36
N GLY A 451 29.20 47.38 44.09
CA GLY A 451 28.45 47.79 42.91
C GLY A 451 28.99 49.04 42.21
N THR A 452 29.93 49.77 42.83
CA THR A 452 30.50 51.00 42.24
C THR A 452 31.73 50.77 41.38
N GLY A 453 32.36 49.59 41.42
CA GLY A 453 33.64 49.35 40.74
C GLY A 453 33.57 49.54 39.22
N GLN A 454 32.44 49.17 38.61
CA GLN A 454 32.24 49.36 37.16
C GLN A 454 32.19 50.85 36.81
N ALA A 455 31.39 51.64 37.54
CA ALA A 455 31.29 53.08 37.28
C ALA A 455 32.61 53.81 37.53
N ASN A 456 33.35 53.41 38.57
CA ASN A 456 34.70 53.94 38.82
C ASN A 456 35.64 53.61 37.65
N THR A 457 35.64 52.37 37.18
CA THR A 457 36.46 51.91 36.06
C THR A 457 36.17 52.71 34.80
N ASP A 458 34.88 52.91 34.49
CA ASP A 458 34.44 53.69 33.33
C ASP A 458 34.86 55.17 33.45
N ALA A 459 34.75 55.77 34.64
CA ALA A 459 35.23 57.13 34.90
C ALA A 459 36.74 57.27 34.74
N ILE A 460 37.53 56.30 35.23
CA ILE A 460 38.99 56.29 35.06
C ILE A 460 39.36 56.19 33.58
N ILE A 461 38.71 55.28 32.83
CA ILE A 461 38.96 55.10 31.40
C ILE A 461 38.59 56.36 30.62
N ALA A 462 37.45 56.96 30.91
CA ALA A 462 37.00 58.20 30.26
C ALA A 462 37.96 59.37 30.53
N ALA A 463 38.52 59.47 31.73
CA ALA A 463 39.48 60.53 32.07
C ALA A 463 40.87 60.30 31.46
N CYS A 464 41.32 59.06 31.38
CA CYS A 464 42.66 58.70 30.94
C CYS A 464 42.80 58.51 29.43
N GLY A 465 41.74 58.06 28.75
CA GLY A 465 41.78 57.71 27.33
C GLY A 465 42.74 56.55 27.04
N GLU A 466 43.46 56.67 25.93
CA GLU A 466 44.42 55.66 25.47
C GLU A 466 45.69 55.58 26.34
N GLY A 467 46.23 54.37 26.54
CA GLY A 467 47.42 54.11 27.35
C GLY A 467 47.29 52.89 28.28
N GLY A 468 48.35 52.59 29.04
CA GLY A 468 48.43 51.42 29.93
C GLY A 468 48.19 51.77 31.40
N TYR A 469 47.03 51.39 31.94
CA TYR A 469 46.65 51.55 33.35
C TYR A 469 45.63 50.48 33.77
N TRP A 470 45.50 50.24 35.07
CA TRP A 470 44.79 49.08 35.60
C TRP A 470 43.31 48.98 35.22
N ALA A 471 42.57 50.09 35.27
CA ALA A 471 41.15 50.10 34.92
C ALA A 471 40.91 49.61 33.47
N ARG A 472 41.74 50.06 32.53
CA ARG A 472 41.68 49.62 31.13
C ARG A 472 42.14 48.18 30.96
N ALA A 473 43.21 47.76 31.64
CA ALA A 473 43.67 46.38 31.59
C ALA A 473 42.58 45.40 32.06
N CYS A 474 41.83 45.75 33.12
CA CYS A 474 40.66 44.97 33.54
C CYS A 474 39.57 44.95 32.48
N ARG A 475 39.27 46.09 31.84
CA ARG A 475 38.27 46.18 30.76
C ARG A 475 38.63 45.33 29.54
N GLU A 476 39.92 45.19 29.25
CA GLU A 476 40.45 44.43 28.11
C GLU A 476 40.71 42.93 28.41
N TYR A 477 40.48 42.47 29.64
CA TYR A 477 40.83 41.11 30.08
C TYR A 477 40.15 39.99 29.26
N GLY A 478 38.92 40.20 28.77
CA GLY A 478 38.29 39.36 27.73
C GLY A 478 38.32 37.85 27.97
N LEU A 479 37.75 37.35 29.08
CA LEU A 479 37.69 35.91 29.38
C LEU A 479 36.29 35.31 29.16
N GLY A 480 36.23 34.09 28.62
CA GLY A 480 35.01 33.30 28.53
C GLY A 480 33.96 33.87 27.55
N GLY A 481 34.38 34.75 26.63
CA GLY A 481 33.46 35.48 25.74
C GLY A 481 32.85 36.75 26.35
N TYR A 482 33.26 37.12 27.57
CA TYR A 482 32.74 38.29 28.30
C TYR A 482 33.73 39.47 28.24
N ALA A 483 33.21 40.67 27.99
CA ALA A 483 33.97 41.93 27.86
C ALA A 483 33.57 43.01 28.90
N ASP A 484 32.71 42.64 29.85
CA ASP A 484 32.15 43.49 30.90
C ASP A 484 33.04 43.59 32.15
N TRP A 485 34.24 43.01 32.12
CA TRP A 485 35.22 43.04 33.21
C TRP A 485 35.63 44.46 33.63
N PHE A 486 35.82 44.68 34.93
CA PHE A 486 36.18 45.98 35.51
C PHE A 486 37.09 45.85 36.74
N LEU A 487 37.69 46.96 37.17
CA LEU A 487 38.53 47.03 38.35
C LEU A 487 37.64 47.21 39.61
N PRO A 488 37.75 46.35 40.64
CA PRO A 488 36.81 46.33 41.76
C PRO A 488 36.93 47.56 42.67
N SER A 489 35.81 48.04 43.21
CA SER A 489 35.75 49.07 44.25
C SER A 489 36.35 48.58 45.57
N LYS A 490 36.53 49.50 46.52
CA LYS A 490 37.14 49.21 47.81
C LYS A 490 36.40 48.09 48.55
N ASP A 491 35.08 48.19 48.62
CA ASP A 491 34.28 47.19 49.33
C ASP A 491 34.16 45.89 48.52
N GLU A 492 34.21 45.93 47.18
CA GLU A 492 34.29 44.72 46.35
C GLU A 492 35.59 43.93 46.60
N VAL A 493 36.73 44.61 46.70
CA VAL A 493 38.01 43.98 47.08
C VAL A 493 37.94 43.40 48.50
N THR A 494 37.20 44.04 49.41
CA THR A 494 36.97 43.54 50.78
C THR A 494 36.14 42.27 50.77
N GLU A 495 35.08 42.20 49.95
CA GLU A 495 34.28 40.99 49.75
C GLU A 495 35.12 39.86 49.14
N MET A 496 35.93 40.16 48.11
CA MET A 496 36.87 39.20 47.54
C MET A 496 37.82 38.63 48.61
N ARG A 497 38.39 39.47 49.49
CA ARG A 497 39.27 39.02 50.58
C ARG A 497 38.57 38.11 51.57
N THR A 498 37.30 38.39 51.86
CA THR A 498 36.50 37.67 52.85
C THR A 498 36.07 36.30 52.32
N ARG A 499 35.84 36.17 51.02
CA ARG A 499 35.17 35.01 50.41
C ARG A 499 36.10 34.07 49.66
N LEU A 500 37.23 34.56 49.18
CA LEU A 500 38.26 33.73 48.56
C LEU A 500 39.16 33.15 49.66
N SER A 501 39.60 31.90 49.49
CA SER A 501 40.45 31.26 50.48
C SER A 501 41.77 32.04 50.66
N GLY A 502 42.40 31.90 51.83
CA GLY A 502 43.62 32.64 52.17
C GLY A 502 44.73 32.49 51.12
N THR A 503 44.84 31.33 50.46
CA THR A 503 45.79 31.09 49.36
C THR A 503 45.33 31.64 48.01
N GLU A 504 44.01 31.69 47.75
CA GLU A 504 43.47 32.25 46.51
C GLU A 504 43.60 33.78 46.46
N PHE A 505 43.51 34.49 47.59
CA PHE A 505 43.59 35.96 47.59
C PHE A 505 45.02 36.52 47.72
N VAL A 506 45.99 35.72 48.16
CA VAL A 506 47.36 36.23 48.40
C VAL A 506 48.08 36.43 47.08
N HIS A 507 48.18 37.69 46.65
CA HIS A 507 48.84 38.10 45.41
C HIS A 507 49.75 39.30 45.64
N GLY A 508 51.05 39.12 45.41
CA GLY A 508 52.05 40.19 45.51
C GLY A 508 52.03 40.93 46.86
N TYR A 509 52.10 42.25 46.82
CA TYR A 509 51.97 43.17 47.96
C TYR A 509 50.51 43.51 48.28
N GLY A 510 49.57 43.32 47.34
CA GLY A 510 48.18 43.68 47.51
C GLY A 510 47.38 43.78 46.23
N VAL A 511 46.08 43.99 46.37
CA VAL A 511 45.14 44.19 45.26
C VAL A 511 44.76 45.67 45.16
N VAL A 512 44.79 46.20 43.94
CA VAL A 512 44.41 47.57 43.63
C VAL A 512 42.89 47.70 43.50
N SER A 513 42.33 48.76 44.08
CA SER A 513 40.92 49.11 43.92
C SER A 513 40.73 50.22 42.88
N SER A 514 39.57 50.27 42.22
CA SER A 514 39.11 51.40 41.41
C SER A 514 38.66 52.60 42.23
N SER A 515 38.61 52.51 43.56
CA SER A 515 38.21 53.61 44.44
C SER A 515 39.35 54.60 44.65
N GLN A 516 39.13 55.84 44.24
CA GLN A 516 39.97 56.99 44.50
C GLN A 516 39.94 57.38 45.99
N TYR A 517 41.09 57.75 46.55
CA TYR A 517 41.14 58.31 47.91
C TYR A 517 41.03 59.84 47.89
N ASN A 518 41.84 60.49 47.07
CA ASN A 518 41.89 61.94 46.92
C ASN A 518 42.43 62.31 45.52
N TYR A 519 42.91 63.54 45.33
CA TYR A 519 43.36 64.02 44.01
C TYR A 519 44.63 63.31 43.48
N ASP A 520 45.51 62.78 44.32
CA ASP A 520 46.78 62.16 43.93
C ASP A 520 46.91 60.68 44.30
N ARG A 521 45.96 60.13 45.09
CA ARG A 521 46.02 58.76 45.63
C ARG A 521 44.78 57.90 45.32
N SER A 522 45.00 56.59 45.31
CA SER A 522 43.98 55.55 45.25
C SER A 522 44.10 54.54 46.38
N TRP A 523 43.00 53.82 46.64
CA TRP A 523 42.95 52.77 47.66
C TRP A 523 43.57 51.45 47.17
N ILE A 524 44.36 50.83 48.04
CA ILE A 524 44.94 49.50 47.85
C ILE A 524 44.74 48.66 49.10
N LEU A 525 44.49 47.36 48.93
CA LEU A 525 44.43 46.41 50.05
C LEU A 525 45.72 45.60 50.10
N ARG A 526 46.44 45.66 51.22
CA ARG A 526 47.68 44.90 51.40
C ARG A 526 47.40 43.43 51.68
N SER A 527 48.12 42.53 51.01
CA SER A 527 47.95 41.08 51.20
C SER A 527 48.56 40.58 52.53
N SER A 528 49.56 41.28 53.09
CA SER A 528 50.28 40.85 54.29
C SER A 528 49.47 40.96 55.58
N ASP A 529 48.70 42.02 55.73
CA ASP A 529 47.98 42.37 56.97
C ASP A 529 46.50 42.70 56.73
N SER A 530 46.03 42.64 55.48
CA SER A 530 44.67 43.00 55.08
C SER A 530 44.28 44.44 55.46
N SER A 531 45.27 45.33 55.64
CA SER A 531 45.04 46.75 55.91
C SER A 531 44.84 47.53 54.61
N TRP A 532 43.93 48.50 54.65
CA TRP A 532 43.77 49.48 53.59
C TRP A 532 44.89 50.51 53.65
N ASN A 533 45.51 50.79 52.51
CA ASN A 533 46.54 51.82 52.36
C ASN A 533 46.28 52.67 51.11
N GLN A 534 47.13 53.67 50.89
CA GLN A 534 47.05 54.62 49.81
C GLN A 534 48.30 54.52 48.94
N THR A 535 48.12 54.55 47.62
CA THR A 535 49.23 54.59 46.65
C THR A 535 49.07 55.76 45.69
N TRP A 536 50.17 56.19 45.07
CA TRP A 536 50.12 57.25 44.06
C TRP A 536 49.37 56.77 42.82
N LYS A 537 48.52 57.63 42.25
CA LYS A 537 47.81 57.29 41.00
C LYS A 537 48.76 57.11 39.82
N GLY A 538 49.75 58.01 39.75
CA GLY A 538 50.76 58.06 38.69
C GLY A 538 51.96 57.16 38.93
N TYR A 539 51.97 56.30 39.96
CA TYR A 539 53.00 55.28 40.14
C TYR A 539 52.55 54.25 41.18
N ILE A 540 52.49 52.98 40.79
CA ILE A 540 52.23 51.87 41.71
C ILE A 540 53.47 50.97 41.77
N ASP A 541 53.83 50.53 42.98
CA ASP A 541 54.93 49.59 43.18
C ASP A 541 54.65 48.25 42.50
N SER A 542 55.68 47.68 41.87
CA SER A 542 55.62 46.47 41.03
C SER A 542 55.08 45.20 41.72
N GLY A 543 54.79 45.24 43.02
CA GLY A 543 54.19 44.14 43.75
C GLY A 543 52.66 44.18 43.83
N TYR A 544 51.97 45.25 43.46
CA TYR A 544 50.49 45.25 43.48
C TYR A 544 49.91 44.67 42.18
N VAL A 545 48.70 44.10 42.28
CA VAL A 545 48.00 43.49 41.14
C VAL A 545 46.61 44.10 40.95
N ALA A 546 46.13 44.12 39.71
CA ALA A 546 44.70 44.34 39.44
C ALA A 546 44.01 43.00 39.25
N TRP A 547 42.85 42.81 39.86
CA TRP A 547 42.11 41.56 39.73
C TRP A 547 40.73 41.83 39.13
N PRO A 548 40.54 41.54 37.83
CA PRO A 548 39.28 41.81 37.14
C PRO A 548 38.09 41.13 37.82
N VAL A 549 37.00 41.88 37.94
CA VAL A 549 35.71 41.35 38.38
C VAL A 549 34.65 41.65 37.31
N ARG A 550 33.58 40.87 37.27
CA ARG A 550 32.37 41.17 36.50
C ARG A 550 31.13 40.93 37.33
N ARG A 551 30.02 41.53 36.91
CA ARG A 551 28.71 41.40 37.56
C ARG A 551 27.68 40.89 36.55
N PHE A 552 26.76 40.03 37.00
CA PHE A 552 25.74 39.41 36.15
C PHE A 552 24.47 39.07 36.93
#